data_AF-A0A6A4HKX6-F1
#
_entry.id   AF-A0A6A4HKX6-F1
#
_cell.length_a   1.000
_cell.length_b   1.000
_cell.length_c   1.000
_cell.angle_alpha   90.00
_cell.angle_beta   90.00
_cell.angle_gamma   90.00
#
_symmetry.space_group_name_H-M   'P 1'
#
loop_
_entity.id
_entity.type
_entity.pdbx_description
1 polymer ?
#
loop_
_entity_poly.entity_id
_entity_poly.type
_entity_poly.pdbx_seq_one_letter_code
_entity_poly.pdbx_strand_id
1 'polypeptide(L)'
;MHAGSGIDVSAVPRLHSSPERYRDGHLDRVPEDGAVDFDYSNDEDEEDEEEELEEELASQGFYRGSYKRLLALYTFTPLTFALSFALLGLLPTWLYPLEITPSFPSLIPFPLPELIVSTGLWSLAYLLRTPIYTISVLICTSCRLSHYSFPTVLSTVLHAILSLLLRLITIPVLLIPHYLVYETPTWHDPAFRRVWWVALGWAAAEAIVAIKQGYDNIALYRDVLIDERLEEDRFIDIEDGATKLGRPTSAPVPGSSRDASSGPPADSIVDPERIPLLRASSGTSNQNLEASLELQVDEDVEQLMAVRARDELEKFYGIPFIRIPVFIACLQRANSLLFSLGITLLLSSAYLQSSLVSDSNSTAHPVNPVYVINSDSPYILPLETFISNTWPWSPTQLLPAQNVKSNQPLAIVVPLVCIVQLLLSLLHSQLVLPKAGVHTVVYIGSLVSLGAFFAGLGLWDALS
;
A
#
# COMPACT_ATOMS: atom_id res chain seq x y z
N MET A 1 39.69 30.39 19.59
CA MET A 1 40.54 29.51 18.78
C MET A 1 39.71 29.02 17.61
N HIS A 2 39.94 29.61 16.44
CA HIS A 2 39.25 29.31 15.20
C HIS A 2 39.80 28.02 14.59
N ALA A 3 38.91 27.08 14.29
CA ALA A 3 39.16 26.02 13.34
C ALA A 3 38.06 26.10 12.28
N GLY A 4 38.42 26.62 11.11
CA GLY A 4 37.59 26.59 9.92
C GLY A 4 37.51 25.16 9.40
N SER A 5 36.30 24.64 9.28
CA SER A 5 36.02 23.38 8.59
C SER A 5 35.51 23.74 7.21
N GLY A 6 36.29 23.37 6.18
CA GLY A 6 35.89 23.46 4.79
C GLY A 6 34.62 22.65 4.55
N ILE A 7 33.70 23.25 3.80
CA ILE A 7 32.54 22.58 3.24
C ILE A 7 33.01 21.96 1.92
N ASP A 8 33.23 20.65 1.92
CA ASP A 8 33.42 19.87 0.71
C ASP A 8 32.09 19.80 -0.05
N VAL A 9 32.01 20.55 -1.15
CA VAL A 9 30.96 20.43 -2.15
C VAL A 9 31.40 19.35 -3.14
N SER A 10 31.05 18.10 -2.86
CA SER A 10 31.12 16.97 -3.80
C SER A 10 29.95 16.03 -3.46
N ALA A 11 29.15 15.49 -4.36
CA ALA A 11 29.27 15.30 -5.79
C ALA A 11 27.89 15.42 -6.46
N VAL A 12 27.84 16.17 -7.56
CA VAL A 12 26.76 16.08 -8.54
C VAL A 12 26.96 14.77 -9.31
N PRO A 13 25.95 13.89 -9.45
CA PRO A 13 26.08 12.71 -10.30
C PRO A 13 26.29 13.18 -11.73
N ARG A 14 27.46 12.81 -12.27
CA ARG A 14 27.84 13.07 -13.66
C ARG A 14 26.89 12.28 -14.56
N LEU A 15 26.14 12.99 -15.38
CA LEU A 15 25.56 12.47 -16.61
C LEU A 15 26.70 11.84 -17.41
N HIS A 16 26.74 10.50 -17.44
CA HIS A 16 27.54 9.75 -18.40
C HIS A 16 26.82 9.84 -19.74
N SER A 17 26.97 10.96 -20.46
CA SER A 17 26.75 10.96 -21.89
C SER A 17 27.97 10.29 -22.53
N SER A 18 27.78 9.07 -23.01
CA SER A 18 28.80 8.33 -23.75
C SER A 18 29.12 9.10 -25.05
N PRO A 19 30.40 9.43 -25.33
CA PRO A 19 30.78 10.31 -26.45
C PRO A 19 30.85 9.61 -27.82
N GLU A 20 30.25 8.44 -28.01
CA GLU A 20 30.33 7.69 -29.27
C GLU A 20 29.34 8.12 -30.36
N ARG A 21 28.40 9.03 -30.10
CA ARG A 21 27.35 9.43 -31.07
C ARG A 21 27.81 10.34 -32.23
N TYR A 22 29.10 10.57 -32.42
CA TYR A 22 29.65 11.44 -33.49
C TYR A 22 30.62 10.73 -34.44
N ARG A 23 30.39 9.45 -34.73
CA ARG A 23 31.11 8.75 -35.79
C ARG A 23 30.25 8.61 -37.05
N ASP A 24 29.97 9.75 -37.67
CA ASP A 24 29.49 9.84 -39.07
C ASP A 24 30.60 9.35 -40.01
N GLY A 25 30.67 8.02 -40.15
CA GLY A 25 31.54 7.33 -41.09
C GLY A 25 30.87 7.21 -42.45
N HIS A 26 30.99 8.25 -43.27
CA HIS A 26 30.59 8.28 -44.69
C HIS A 26 31.53 7.40 -45.56
N LEU A 27 31.67 6.12 -45.23
CA LEU A 27 32.38 5.14 -46.05
C LEU A 27 31.37 4.20 -46.70
N ASP A 28 31.26 4.36 -48.02
CA ASP A 28 30.44 3.62 -48.95
C ASP A 28 30.70 2.11 -48.79
N ARG A 29 29.68 1.37 -48.36
CA ARG A 29 29.77 -0.07 -48.08
C ARG A 29 29.75 -0.83 -49.41
N VAL A 30 30.77 -1.65 -49.63
CA VAL A 30 30.94 -2.46 -50.85
C VAL A 30 29.77 -3.46 -50.96
N PRO A 31 29.14 -3.63 -52.15
CA PRO A 31 28.04 -4.58 -52.33
C PRO A 31 28.61 -6.00 -52.38
N GLU A 32 28.32 -6.80 -51.36
CA GLU A 32 28.61 -8.23 -51.39
C GLU A 32 27.38 -8.98 -51.92
N ASP A 33 27.55 -9.63 -53.07
CA ASP A 33 26.54 -10.41 -53.76
C ASP A 33 26.21 -11.71 -52.99
N GLY A 34 24.96 -11.85 -52.57
CA GLY A 34 24.16 -13.05 -52.80
C GLY A 34 24.53 -14.32 -52.02
N ALA A 35 24.19 -14.35 -50.73
CA ALA A 35 23.84 -15.58 -50.03
C ALA A 35 22.46 -15.39 -49.38
N VAL A 36 21.49 -16.20 -49.80
CA VAL A 36 20.14 -16.23 -49.21
C VAL A 36 20.27 -16.98 -47.89
N ASP A 37 20.56 -16.25 -46.82
CA ASP A 37 20.57 -16.78 -45.46
C ASP A 37 19.14 -17.00 -44.97
N PHE A 38 18.92 -18.17 -44.38
CA PHE A 38 17.63 -18.58 -43.85
C PHE A 38 17.42 -17.94 -42.47
N ASP A 39 16.43 -17.06 -42.43
CA ASP A 39 15.93 -16.24 -41.33
C ASP A 39 15.34 -17.08 -40.17
N TYR A 40 16.20 -17.53 -39.24
CA TYR A 40 15.81 -18.25 -38.02
C TYR A 40 16.50 -17.72 -36.75
N SER A 41 17.04 -16.50 -36.78
CA SER A 41 17.74 -15.87 -35.64
C SER A 41 17.14 -14.55 -35.17
N ASN A 42 15.99 -14.12 -35.70
CA ASN A 42 15.47 -12.78 -35.44
C ASN A 42 14.80 -12.59 -34.06
N ASP A 43 14.45 -13.67 -33.35
CA ASP A 43 13.76 -13.57 -32.06
C ASP A 43 14.68 -13.07 -30.92
N GLU A 44 15.98 -13.36 -30.97
CA GLU A 44 16.94 -12.88 -29.95
C GLU A 44 17.30 -11.40 -30.18
N ASP A 45 17.34 -10.95 -31.44
CA ASP A 45 17.65 -9.56 -31.79
C ASP A 45 16.50 -8.60 -31.41
N GLU A 46 15.24 -9.06 -31.46
CA GLU A 46 14.06 -8.25 -31.09
C GLU A 46 13.99 -7.96 -29.57
N GLU A 47 14.31 -8.93 -28.71
CA GLU A 47 14.29 -8.71 -27.25
C GLU A 47 15.35 -7.67 -26.81
N ASP A 48 16.54 -7.73 -27.42
CA ASP A 48 17.63 -6.78 -27.14
C ASP A 48 17.27 -5.35 -27.59
N GLU A 49 16.65 -5.19 -28.76
CA GLU A 49 16.17 -3.89 -29.26
C GLU A 49 15.07 -3.30 -28.35
N GLU A 50 14.15 -4.16 -27.86
CA GLU A 50 13.12 -3.72 -26.92
C GLU A 50 13.72 -3.29 -25.56
N GLU A 51 14.75 -3.99 -25.07
CA GLU A 51 15.44 -3.62 -23.83
C GLU A 51 16.21 -2.30 -23.99
N GLU A 52 16.88 -2.08 -25.14
CA GLU A 52 17.58 -0.83 -25.44
C GLU A 52 16.60 0.35 -25.53
N LEU A 53 15.45 0.17 -26.20
CA LEU A 53 14.38 1.17 -26.24
C LEU A 53 13.81 1.46 -24.85
N GLU A 54 13.60 0.44 -24.02
CA GLU A 54 13.13 0.63 -22.65
C GLU A 54 14.16 1.39 -21.80
N GLU A 55 15.45 1.11 -21.98
CA GLU A 55 16.54 1.84 -21.32
C GLU A 55 16.61 3.30 -21.81
N GLU A 56 16.46 3.56 -23.12
CA GLU A 56 16.44 4.92 -23.67
C GLU A 56 15.23 5.70 -23.14
N LEU A 57 14.03 5.12 -23.14
CA LEU A 57 12.83 5.74 -22.56
C LEU A 57 13.01 6.00 -21.07
N ALA A 58 13.53 5.03 -20.31
CA ALA A 58 13.79 5.19 -18.88
C ALA A 58 14.84 6.28 -18.61
N SER A 59 15.85 6.43 -19.47
CA SER A 59 16.85 7.50 -19.39
C SER A 59 16.23 8.89 -19.61
N GLN A 60 15.19 8.96 -20.44
CA GLN A 60 14.38 10.16 -20.65
C GLN A 60 13.28 10.33 -19.57
N GLY A 61 13.14 9.34 -18.69
CA GLY A 61 12.16 9.31 -17.63
C GLY A 61 10.76 8.96 -18.10
N PHE A 62 10.60 8.36 -19.27
CA PHE A 62 9.38 7.76 -19.83
C PHE A 62 9.33 6.25 -19.54
N TYR A 63 8.12 5.68 -19.55
CA TYR A 63 7.91 4.25 -19.32
C TYR A 63 6.95 3.67 -20.35
N ARG A 64 7.28 2.46 -20.84
CA ARG A 64 6.42 1.71 -21.76
C ARG A 64 5.19 1.17 -21.02
N GLY A 65 4.00 1.36 -21.59
CA GLY A 65 2.76 0.72 -21.14
C GLY A 65 1.53 1.62 -21.08
N SER A 66 0.34 1.02 -21.19
CA SER A 66 -0.93 1.74 -21.11
C SER A 66 -1.34 2.00 -19.65
N TYR A 67 -1.43 3.27 -19.26
CA TYR A 67 -1.93 3.70 -17.93
C TYR A 67 -3.30 3.08 -17.60
N LYS A 68 -4.20 2.98 -18.60
CA LYS A 68 -5.54 2.37 -18.42
C LYS A 68 -5.45 0.90 -18.03
N ARG A 69 -4.53 0.15 -18.65
CA ARG A 69 -4.30 -1.27 -18.36
C ARG A 69 -3.72 -1.44 -16.96
N LEU A 70 -2.74 -0.62 -16.59
CA LEU A 70 -2.15 -0.63 -15.25
C LEU A 70 -3.20 -0.32 -14.17
N LEU A 71 -4.02 0.72 -14.39
CA LEU A 71 -5.09 1.09 -13.48
C LEU A 71 -6.12 -0.04 -13.35
N ALA A 72 -6.54 -0.64 -14.47
CA ALA A 72 -7.44 -1.80 -14.48
C ALA A 72 -6.85 -2.98 -13.71
N LEU A 73 -5.55 -3.28 -13.90
CA LEU A 73 -4.87 -4.33 -13.15
C LEU A 73 -4.84 -4.01 -11.66
N TYR A 74 -4.55 -2.77 -11.27
CA TYR A 74 -4.52 -2.39 -9.86
C TYR A 74 -5.91 -2.46 -9.18
N THR A 75 -7.03 -2.37 -9.93
CA THR A 75 -8.38 -2.59 -9.38
C THR A 75 -8.60 -4.00 -8.81
N PHE A 76 -7.75 -4.97 -9.17
CA PHE A 76 -7.75 -6.28 -8.50
C PHE A 76 -7.35 -6.19 -7.02
N THR A 77 -6.57 -5.19 -6.62
CA THR A 77 -6.14 -4.99 -5.21
C THR A 77 -7.33 -4.75 -4.26
N PRO A 78 -8.21 -3.74 -4.48
CA PRO A 78 -9.39 -3.58 -3.64
C PRO A 78 -10.37 -4.75 -3.73
N LEU A 79 -10.48 -5.39 -4.90
CA LEU A 79 -11.37 -6.55 -5.07
C LEU A 79 -10.89 -7.76 -4.25
N THR A 80 -9.61 -8.11 -4.35
CA THR A 80 -9.01 -9.19 -3.56
C THR A 80 -9.04 -8.89 -2.06
N PHE A 81 -8.83 -7.62 -1.67
CA PHE A 81 -9.01 -7.18 -0.30
C PHE A 81 -10.46 -7.35 0.18
N ALA A 82 -11.45 -6.90 -0.59
CA ALA A 82 -12.86 -7.04 -0.26
C ALA A 82 -13.27 -8.52 -0.14
N LEU A 83 -12.79 -9.37 -1.04
CA LEU A 83 -13.00 -10.81 -0.99
C LEU A 83 -12.36 -11.43 0.27
N SER A 84 -11.11 -11.10 0.57
CA SER A 84 -10.40 -11.59 1.76
C SER A 84 -11.06 -11.10 3.05
N PHE A 85 -11.51 -9.84 3.09
CA PHE A 85 -12.24 -9.26 4.21
C PHE A 85 -13.59 -9.97 4.43
N ALA A 86 -14.36 -10.22 3.36
CA ALA A 86 -15.61 -10.95 3.45
C ALA A 86 -15.40 -12.39 3.92
N LEU A 87 -14.38 -13.08 3.39
CA LEU A 87 -14.03 -14.44 3.79
C LEU A 87 -13.64 -14.49 5.28
N LEU A 88 -12.76 -13.59 5.75
CA LEU A 88 -12.37 -13.53 7.16
C LEU A 88 -13.50 -13.05 8.07
N GLY A 89 -14.43 -12.22 7.59
CA GLY A 89 -15.61 -11.77 8.34
C GLY A 89 -16.64 -12.89 8.54
N LEU A 90 -16.79 -13.77 7.55
CA LEU A 90 -17.70 -14.92 7.61
C LEU A 90 -17.09 -16.13 8.33
N LEU A 91 -15.76 -16.20 8.41
CA LEU A 91 -15.02 -17.32 8.98
C LEU A 91 -15.46 -17.69 10.41
N PRO A 92 -15.62 -16.74 11.37
CA PRO A 92 -16.09 -17.08 12.71
C PRO A 92 -17.52 -17.59 12.76
N THR A 93 -18.36 -17.19 11.81
CA THR A 93 -19.75 -17.65 11.74
C THR A 93 -19.82 -19.09 11.24
N TRP A 94 -18.93 -19.47 10.31
CA TRP A 94 -18.91 -20.81 9.72
C TRP A 94 -18.15 -21.84 10.56
N LEU A 95 -16.96 -21.48 11.06
CA LEU A 95 -16.09 -22.43 11.77
C LEU A 95 -16.39 -22.52 13.27
N TYR A 96 -16.86 -21.44 13.88
CA TYR A 96 -17.02 -21.34 15.34
C TYR A 96 -18.46 -20.94 15.70
N PRO A 97 -19.46 -21.81 15.45
CA PRO A 97 -20.86 -21.51 15.76
C PRO A 97 -21.03 -21.24 17.27
N LEU A 98 -21.74 -20.16 17.61
CA LEU A 98 -22.03 -19.84 19.01
C LEU A 98 -23.25 -20.63 19.48
N GLU A 99 -23.13 -21.29 20.62
CA GLU A 99 -24.27 -21.94 21.29
C GLU A 99 -25.16 -20.90 21.99
N ILE A 100 -24.55 -19.82 22.49
CA ILE A 100 -25.24 -18.77 23.25
C ILE A 100 -25.33 -17.52 22.39
N THR A 101 -26.56 -17.08 22.10
CA THR A 101 -26.80 -15.81 21.40
C THR A 101 -26.87 -14.68 22.42
N PRO A 102 -25.88 -13.76 22.48
CA PRO A 102 -25.93 -12.64 23.42
C PRO A 102 -27.06 -11.67 23.03
N SER A 103 -27.79 -11.18 24.04
CA SER A 103 -28.75 -10.09 23.85
C SER A 103 -28.01 -8.76 23.75
N PHE A 104 -27.90 -8.20 22.54
CA PHE A 104 -27.26 -6.90 22.35
C PHE A 104 -28.22 -5.75 22.69
N PRO A 105 -27.72 -4.63 23.23
CA PRO A 105 -28.54 -3.42 23.39
C PRO A 105 -29.02 -2.94 22.02
N SER A 106 -30.28 -2.52 21.94
CA SER A 106 -30.99 -2.27 20.68
C SER A 106 -30.49 -1.08 19.85
N LEU A 107 -29.58 -0.25 20.39
CA LEU A 107 -29.24 1.03 19.76
C LEU A 107 -28.40 0.86 18.49
N ILE A 108 -27.45 -0.10 18.47
CA ILE A 108 -26.61 -0.40 17.31
C ILE A 108 -26.36 -1.92 17.26
N PRO A 109 -26.73 -2.61 16.17
CA PRO A 109 -26.54 -4.05 16.06
C PRO A 109 -25.06 -4.41 15.88
N PHE A 110 -24.66 -5.52 16.48
CA PHE A 110 -23.39 -6.19 16.19
C PHE A 110 -23.30 -6.52 14.68
N PRO A 111 -22.16 -6.31 14.00
CA PRO A 111 -20.82 -5.95 14.51
C PRO A 111 -20.42 -4.46 14.32
N LEU A 112 -21.38 -3.55 14.14
CA LEU A 112 -21.08 -2.16 13.77
C LEU A 112 -20.31 -1.37 14.84
N PRO A 113 -20.60 -1.47 16.14
CA PRO A 113 -19.85 -0.74 17.17
C PRO A 113 -18.37 -1.09 17.18
N GLU A 114 -18.05 -2.38 17.03
CA GLU A 114 -16.67 -2.89 17.00
C GLU A 114 -15.89 -2.30 15.82
N LEU A 115 -16.50 -2.28 14.64
CA LEU A 115 -15.93 -1.71 13.43
C LEU A 115 -15.71 -0.20 13.55
N ILE A 116 -16.72 0.54 14.02
CA ILE A 116 -16.65 2.01 14.11
C ILE A 116 -15.63 2.46 15.16
N VAL A 117 -15.62 1.85 16.34
CA VAL A 117 -14.66 2.22 17.40
C VAL A 117 -13.23 1.89 16.97
N SER A 118 -13.01 0.73 16.36
CA SER A 118 -11.70 0.31 15.90
C SER A 118 -11.16 1.18 14.76
N THR A 119 -11.99 1.47 13.75
CA THR A 119 -11.63 2.38 12.65
C THR A 119 -11.39 3.81 13.15
N GLY A 120 -12.17 4.29 14.12
CA GLY A 120 -11.97 5.59 14.76
C GLY A 120 -10.64 5.70 15.51
N LEU A 121 -10.28 4.69 16.30
CA LEU A 121 -9.01 4.67 17.04
C LEU A 121 -7.80 4.47 16.11
N TRP A 122 -7.95 3.70 15.03
CA TRP A 122 -6.94 3.66 13.96
C TRP A 122 -6.74 5.03 13.33
N SER A 123 -7.84 5.73 13.00
CA SER A 123 -7.79 7.06 12.38
C SER A 123 -7.12 8.08 13.30
N LEU A 124 -7.39 8.00 14.61
CA LEU A 124 -6.69 8.79 15.62
C LEU A 124 -5.18 8.49 15.63
N ALA A 125 -4.80 7.21 15.61
CA ALA A 125 -3.40 6.80 15.53
C ALA A 125 -2.71 7.35 14.27
N TYR A 126 -3.41 7.28 13.12
CA TYR A 126 -2.94 7.79 11.83
C TYR A 126 -2.72 9.30 11.86
N LEU A 127 -3.68 10.08 12.35
CA LEU A 127 -3.57 11.54 12.48
C LEU A 127 -2.46 11.96 13.45
N LEU A 128 -2.18 11.15 14.47
CA LEU A 128 -1.09 11.40 15.42
C LEU A 128 0.30 11.08 14.87
N ARG A 129 0.43 10.43 13.70
CA ARG A 129 1.74 10.10 13.11
C ARG A 129 2.60 11.35 12.87
N THR A 130 2.04 12.38 12.22
CA THR A 130 2.75 13.63 11.92
C THR A 130 3.20 14.38 13.19
N PRO A 131 2.34 14.66 14.18
CA PRO A 131 2.78 15.32 15.41
C PRO A 131 3.80 14.49 16.20
N ILE A 132 3.70 13.16 16.21
CA ILE A 132 4.72 12.29 16.83
C ILE A 132 6.08 12.45 16.14
N TYR A 133 6.10 12.54 14.80
CA TYR A 133 7.32 12.81 14.06
C TYR A 133 7.91 14.18 14.41
N THR A 134 7.10 15.23 14.44
CA THR A 134 7.55 16.59 14.83
C THR A 134 8.13 16.61 16.25
N ILE A 135 7.48 15.94 17.20
CA ILE A 135 7.99 15.80 18.59
C ILE A 135 9.32 15.03 18.60
N SER A 136 9.44 13.97 17.80
CA SER A 136 10.68 13.18 17.71
C SER A 136 11.84 14.02 17.17
N VAL A 137 11.59 14.83 16.13
CA VAL A 137 12.58 15.79 15.59
C VAL A 137 12.98 16.82 16.65
N LEU A 138 12.01 17.36 17.40
CA LEU A 138 12.28 18.32 18.47
C LEU A 138 13.17 17.71 19.56
N ILE A 139 12.84 16.51 20.03
CA ILE A 139 13.61 15.79 21.06
C ILE A 139 15.04 15.52 20.57
N CYS A 140 15.21 15.00 19.36
CA CYS A 140 16.54 14.73 18.80
C CYS A 140 17.38 16.01 18.64
N THR A 141 16.74 17.11 18.21
CA THR A 141 17.40 18.42 18.08
C THR A 141 17.82 18.95 19.45
N SER A 142 16.96 18.85 20.46
CA SER A 142 17.27 19.26 21.84
C SER A 142 18.42 18.45 22.46
N CYS A 143 18.50 17.16 22.16
CA CYS A 143 19.54 16.27 22.68
C CYS A 143 20.84 16.27 21.84
N ARG A 144 20.94 17.08 20.78
CA ARG A 144 22.08 17.13 19.85
C ARG A 144 22.46 15.77 19.26
N LEU A 145 21.49 14.87 19.04
CA LEU A 145 21.76 13.61 18.33
C LEU A 145 21.94 13.94 16.85
N SER A 146 23.18 13.90 16.38
CA SER A 146 23.60 14.40 15.06
C SER A 146 23.19 13.51 13.86
N HIS A 147 22.60 12.32 14.07
CA HIS A 147 22.30 11.42 12.96
C HIS A 147 20.87 11.61 12.43
N TYR A 148 20.78 11.81 11.12
CA TYR A 148 19.55 12.02 10.36
C TYR A 148 18.49 10.91 10.52
N SER A 149 18.91 9.68 10.82
CA SER A 149 17.98 8.53 10.93
C SER A 149 17.29 8.40 12.30
N PHE A 150 17.81 9.04 13.36
CA PHE A 150 17.26 8.85 14.71
C PHE A 150 15.82 9.36 14.88
N PRO A 151 15.42 10.54 14.38
CA PRO A 151 14.05 11.02 14.51
C PRO A 151 13.03 10.07 13.88
N THR A 152 13.36 9.51 12.72
CA THR A 152 12.50 8.56 12.00
C THR A 152 12.32 7.26 12.78
N VAL A 153 13.41 6.69 13.32
CA VAL A 153 13.34 5.49 14.15
C VAL A 153 12.53 5.76 15.42
N LEU A 154 12.84 6.83 16.15
CA LEU A 154 12.14 7.20 17.37
C LEU A 154 10.63 7.41 17.13
N SER A 155 10.28 8.14 16.07
CA SER A 155 8.89 8.37 15.68
C SER A 155 8.17 7.05 15.35
N THR A 156 8.85 6.15 14.63
CA THR A 156 8.30 4.82 14.30
C THR A 156 8.04 3.99 15.55
N VAL A 157 8.97 3.99 16.52
CA VAL A 157 8.81 3.29 17.80
C VAL A 157 7.64 3.88 18.60
N LEU A 158 7.60 5.20 18.76
CA LEU A 158 6.54 5.87 19.52
C LEU A 158 5.17 5.65 18.89
N HIS A 159 5.07 5.71 17.56
CA HIS A 159 3.84 5.46 16.83
C HIS A 159 3.40 3.99 16.94
N ALA A 160 4.33 3.02 16.86
CA ALA A 160 4.02 1.60 17.04
C ALA A 160 3.48 1.31 18.46
N ILE A 161 4.10 1.87 19.48
CA ILE A 161 3.63 1.76 20.88
C ILE A 161 2.24 2.38 21.02
N LEU A 162 2.03 3.60 20.53
CA LEU A 162 0.74 4.27 20.58
C LEU A 162 -0.34 3.45 19.87
N SER A 163 -0.04 2.93 18.67
CA SER A 163 -0.96 2.10 17.90
C SER A 163 -1.38 0.85 18.68
N LEU A 164 -0.45 0.17 19.36
CA LEU A 164 -0.74 -1.00 20.18
C LEU A 164 -1.54 -0.64 21.43
N LEU A 165 -1.25 0.48 22.07
CA LEU A 165 -2.02 0.97 23.23
C LEU A 165 -3.45 1.30 22.83
N LEU A 166 -3.66 2.01 21.72
CA LEU A 166 -5.00 2.32 21.22
C LEU A 166 -5.77 1.05 20.85
N ARG A 167 -5.10 0.05 20.25
CA ARG A 167 -5.68 -1.27 19.99
C ARG A 167 -5.95 -2.08 21.27
N LEU A 168 -5.21 -1.87 22.36
CA LEU A 168 -5.53 -2.47 23.66
C LEU A 168 -6.72 -1.77 24.31
N ILE A 169 -6.82 -0.44 24.17
CA ILE A 169 -7.90 0.40 24.70
C ILE A 169 -9.26 0.07 24.06
N THR A 170 -9.31 -0.41 22.81
CA THR A 170 -10.59 -0.82 22.18
C THR A 170 -11.33 -1.87 23.02
N ILE A 171 -10.59 -2.75 23.71
CA ILE A 171 -11.16 -3.89 24.45
C ILE A 171 -12.00 -3.44 25.65
N PRO A 172 -11.47 -2.64 26.61
CA PRO A 172 -12.28 -2.11 27.70
C PRO A 172 -13.34 -1.12 27.22
N VAL A 173 -13.05 -0.29 26.21
CA VAL A 173 -14.02 0.70 25.67
C VAL A 173 -15.27 0.01 25.13
N LEU A 174 -15.12 -1.13 24.45
CA LEU A 174 -16.23 -1.92 23.92
C LEU A 174 -16.86 -2.87 24.95
N LEU A 175 -16.38 -2.83 26.21
CA LEU A 175 -16.84 -3.68 27.30
C LEU A 175 -16.79 -5.18 26.97
N ILE A 176 -15.82 -5.59 26.13
CA ILE A 176 -15.66 -7.00 25.71
C ILE A 176 -15.56 -7.97 26.90
N PRO A 177 -14.86 -7.64 28.02
CA PRO A 177 -14.77 -8.56 29.16
C PRO A 177 -16.11 -8.96 29.79
N HIS A 178 -17.17 -8.15 29.62
CA HIS A 178 -18.50 -8.47 30.14
C HIS A 178 -19.19 -9.63 29.38
N TYR A 179 -18.67 -9.99 28.20
CA TYR A 179 -19.19 -11.06 27.35
C TYR A 179 -18.39 -12.35 27.48
N LEU A 180 -17.50 -12.44 28.48
CA LEU A 180 -16.76 -13.66 28.79
C LEU A 180 -17.65 -14.57 29.66
N VAL A 181 -17.92 -15.78 29.18
CA VAL A 181 -18.73 -16.80 29.86
C VAL A 181 -17.82 -17.78 30.59
N TYR A 182 -16.68 -18.12 30.00
CA TYR A 182 -15.71 -19.06 30.57
C TYR A 182 -14.63 -18.34 31.40
N GLU A 183 -13.99 -19.06 32.33
CA GLU A 183 -12.91 -18.48 33.15
C GLU A 183 -11.66 -18.11 32.33
N THR A 184 -11.43 -18.85 31.25
CA THR A 184 -10.34 -18.66 30.29
C THR A 184 -10.92 -18.23 28.95
N PRO A 185 -10.23 -17.36 28.18
CA PRO A 185 -10.73 -16.92 26.88
C PRO A 185 -10.74 -18.09 25.91
N THR A 186 -11.93 -18.48 25.47
CA THR A 186 -12.14 -19.56 24.49
C THR A 186 -12.91 -19.05 23.27
N TRP A 187 -12.82 -19.75 22.16
CA TRP A 187 -13.57 -19.40 20.95
C TRP A 187 -15.09 -19.52 21.11
N HIS A 188 -15.55 -20.27 22.11
CA HIS A 188 -16.98 -20.39 22.48
C HIS A 188 -17.53 -19.10 23.09
N ASP A 189 -16.67 -18.21 23.60
CA ASP A 189 -17.10 -16.94 24.16
C ASP A 189 -17.57 -15.98 23.05
N PRO A 190 -18.71 -15.27 23.23
CA PRO A 190 -19.10 -14.22 22.29
C PRO A 190 -18.06 -13.09 22.21
N ALA A 191 -17.22 -12.93 23.26
CA ALA A 191 -16.06 -12.05 23.25
C ALA A 191 -15.10 -12.31 22.07
N PHE A 192 -14.87 -13.57 21.69
CA PHE A 192 -14.00 -13.95 20.57
C PHE A 192 -14.44 -13.29 19.27
N ARG A 193 -15.73 -13.39 18.94
CA ARG A 193 -16.29 -12.76 17.72
C ARG A 193 -16.21 -11.24 17.77
N ARG A 194 -16.42 -10.62 18.94
CA ARG A 194 -16.31 -9.15 19.07
C ARG A 194 -14.88 -8.68 18.83
N VAL A 195 -13.89 -9.33 19.43
CA VAL A 195 -12.47 -9.06 19.20
C VAL A 195 -12.11 -9.25 17.72
N TRP A 196 -12.64 -10.28 17.08
CA TRP A 196 -12.43 -10.54 15.66
C TRP A 196 -12.87 -9.36 14.79
N TRP A 197 -14.07 -8.82 15.02
CA TRP A 197 -14.58 -7.65 14.30
C TRP A 197 -13.83 -6.37 14.63
N VAL A 198 -13.35 -6.19 15.87
CA VAL A 198 -12.44 -5.09 16.21
C VAL A 198 -11.18 -5.16 15.35
N ALA A 199 -10.60 -6.36 15.21
CA ALA A 199 -9.38 -6.54 14.43
C ALA A 199 -9.60 -6.28 12.93
N LEU A 200 -10.74 -6.73 12.39
CA LEU A 200 -11.16 -6.47 11.02
C LEU A 200 -11.40 -4.98 10.77
N GLY A 201 -12.04 -4.27 11.71
CA GLY A 201 -12.24 -2.82 11.61
C GLY A 201 -10.93 -2.05 11.52
N TRP A 202 -9.95 -2.43 12.35
CA TRP A 202 -8.62 -1.83 12.32
C TRP A 202 -7.95 -2.06 10.96
N ALA A 203 -7.99 -3.31 10.48
CA ALA A 203 -7.36 -3.71 9.23
C ALA A 203 -8.04 -3.07 8.00
N ALA A 204 -9.36 -2.87 8.06
CA ALA A 204 -10.12 -2.19 7.00
C ALA A 204 -9.69 -0.73 6.83
N ALA A 205 -9.55 0.00 7.93
CA ALA A 205 -9.11 1.39 7.86
C ALA A 205 -7.69 1.50 7.27
N GLU A 206 -6.78 0.63 7.73
CA GLU A 206 -5.42 0.54 7.20
C GLU A 206 -5.39 0.22 5.70
N ALA A 207 -6.15 -0.78 5.27
CA ALA A 207 -6.19 -1.19 3.89
C ALA A 207 -6.78 -0.12 2.97
N ILE A 208 -7.86 0.56 3.37
CA ILE A 208 -8.48 1.64 2.58
C ILE A 208 -7.48 2.76 2.32
N VAL A 209 -6.82 3.26 3.38
CA VAL A 209 -5.85 4.35 3.22
C VAL A 209 -4.69 3.92 2.35
N ALA A 210 -4.17 2.72 2.53
CA ALA A 210 -3.03 2.28 1.74
C ALA A 210 -3.42 1.84 0.31
N ILE A 211 -4.69 1.50 0.02
CA ILE A 211 -5.20 1.32 -1.35
C ILE A 211 -5.28 2.67 -2.04
N LYS A 212 -5.83 3.68 -1.36
CA LYS A 212 -5.89 5.07 -1.84
C LYS A 212 -4.47 5.57 -2.18
N GLN A 213 -3.53 5.41 -1.26
CA GLN A 213 -2.12 5.77 -1.49
C GLN A 213 -1.53 5.06 -2.72
N GLY A 214 -1.88 3.80 -2.98
CA GLY A 214 -1.41 3.12 -4.18
C GLY A 214 -2.01 3.68 -5.47
N TYR A 215 -3.28 4.15 -5.47
CA TYR A 215 -3.83 4.88 -6.62
C TYR A 215 -3.14 6.24 -6.81
N ASP A 216 -2.91 6.98 -5.72
CA ASP A 216 -2.18 8.25 -5.76
C ASP A 216 -0.76 8.04 -6.33
N ASN A 217 -0.08 6.95 -5.93
CA ASN A 217 1.24 6.59 -6.45
C ASN A 217 1.22 6.20 -7.94
N ILE A 218 0.17 5.53 -8.42
CA ILE A 218 0.03 5.19 -9.85
C ILE A 218 -0.28 6.44 -10.67
N ALA A 219 -1.06 7.38 -10.12
CA ALA A 219 -1.41 8.62 -10.79
C ALA A 219 -0.18 9.48 -11.13
N LEU A 220 0.91 9.37 -10.35
CA LEU A 220 2.19 10.04 -10.63
C LEU A 220 2.83 9.61 -11.97
N TYR A 221 2.41 8.49 -12.56
CA TYR A 221 2.93 7.97 -13.83
C TYR A 221 2.01 8.26 -15.02
N ARG A 222 0.87 8.94 -14.81
CA ARG A 222 -0.14 9.17 -15.85
C ARG A 222 0.44 9.82 -17.10
N ASP A 223 1.29 10.82 -16.95
CA ASP A 223 1.81 11.63 -18.05
C ASP A 223 3.11 11.08 -18.65
N VAL A 224 3.61 10.00 -18.05
CA VAL A 224 4.92 9.41 -18.34
C VAL A 224 4.79 8.06 -19.08
N LEU A 225 3.66 7.38 -18.87
CA LEU A 225 3.35 6.11 -19.49
C LEU A 225 2.95 6.30 -20.96
N ILE A 226 3.74 5.76 -21.87
CA ILE A 226 3.49 5.80 -23.31
C ILE A 226 2.81 4.50 -23.73
N ASP A 227 1.66 4.62 -24.41
CA ASP A 227 0.94 3.46 -24.95
C ASP A 227 1.67 2.97 -26.22
N GLU A 228 2.12 1.71 -26.23
CA GLU A 228 2.95 1.10 -27.28
C GLU A 228 2.35 1.27 -28.68
N ARG A 229 1.02 1.21 -28.78
CA ARG A 229 0.30 1.38 -30.05
C ARG A 229 0.51 2.75 -30.69
N LEU A 230 0.71 3.78 -29.88
CA LEU A 230 0.98 5.14 -30.38
C LEU A 230 2.43 5.32 -30.82
N GLU A 231 3.33 4.45 -30.40
CA GLU A 231 4.71 4.43 -30.87
C GLU A 231 4.79 3.71 -32.21
N GLU A 232 4.14 2.55 -32.35
CA GLU A 232 4.00 1.85 -33.64
C GLU A 232 3.39 2.77 -34.71
N ASP A 233 2.27 3.44 -34.41
CA ASP A 233 1.64 4.38 -35.34
C ASP A 233 2.57 5.56 -35.70
N ARG A 234 3.36 6.07 -34.75
CA ARG A 234 4.32 7.17 -35.01
C ARG A 234 5.52 6.73 -35.83
N PHE A 235 6.04 5.53 -35.59
CA PHE A 235 7.11 4.96 -36.37
C PHE A 235 6.67 4.72 -37.81
N ILE A 236 5.46 4.19 -38.01
CA ILE A 236 4.88 3.99 -39.35
C ILE A 236 4.75 5.33 -40.09
N ASP A 237 4.28 6.40 -39.44
CA ASP A 237 4.16 7.72 -40.07
C ASP A 237 5.53 8.34 -40.44
N ILE A 238 6.58 8.10 -39.65
CA ILE A 238 7.94 8.57 -39.95
C ILE A 238 8.54 7.79 -41.13
N GLU A 239 8.36 6.47 -41.17
CA GLU A 239 8.85 5.62 -42.25
C GLU A 239 8.11 5.90 -43.58
N ASP A 240 6.79 6.08 -43.53
CA ASP A 240 5.99 6.49 -44.69
C ASP A 240 6.30 7.93 -45.14
N GLY A 241 6.68 8.81 -44.21
CA GLY A 241 7.16 10.15 -44.50
C GLY A 241 8.52 10.16 -45.20
N ALA A 242 9.47 9.35 -44.72
CA ALA A 242 10.80 9.22 -45.31
C ALA A 242 10.77 8.54 -46.69
N THR A 243 9.91 7.52 -46.88
CA THR A 243 9.77 6.83 -48.18
C THR A 243 9.07 7.68 -49.24
N LYS A 244 8.18 8.62 -48.86
CA LYS A 244 7.55 9.56 -49.81
C LYS A 244 8.47 10.68 -50.28
N LEU A 245 9.44 11.11 -49.46
CA LEU A 245 10.41 12.15 -49.85
C LEU A 245 11.52 11.61 -50.76
N GLY A 246 11.68 10.30 -50.86
CA GLY A 246 12.74 9.64 -51.63
C GLY A 246 12.35 9.12 -53.04
N ARG A 247 11.09 9.23 -53.48
CA ARG A 247 10.70 8.81 -54.84
C ARG A 247 10.73 10.00 -55.81
N PRO A 248 11.82 10.21 -56.58
CA PRO A 248 11.80 11.14 -57.70
C PRO A 248 10.72 10.64 -58.66
N THR A 249 9.62 11.38 -58.69
CA THR A 249 8.54 11.14 -59.63
C THR A 249 9.12 11.40 -61.01
N SER A 250 9.42 10.32 -61.73
CA SER A 250 9.79 10.37 -63.14
C SER A 250 8.72 11.13 -63.91
N ALA A 251 9.13 12.25 -64.49
CA ALA A 251 8.31 13.21 -65.20
C ALA A 251 7.35 12.60 -66.23
N PRO A 252 6.07 13.02 -66.28
CA PRO A 252 5.28 12.92 -67.48
C PRO A 252 5.63 14.08 -68.42
N VAL A 253 6.16 13.69 -69.59
CA VAL A 253 6.12 14.31 -70.92
C VAL A 253 5.47 15.72 -71.02
N PRO A 254 6.16 16.71 -71.64
CA PRO A 254 5.65 18.08 -71.79
C PRO A 254 4.67 18.23 -72.95
N GLY A 255 3.57 18.96 -72.71
CA GLY A 255 2.58 19.29 -73.74
C GLY A 255 1.72 20.52 -73.40
N SER A 256 2.18 21.68 -73.86
CA SER A 256 1.40 22.83 -74.38
C SER A 256 0.57 23.75 -73.46
N SER A 257 1.00 25.03 -73.54
CA SER A 257 0.24 26.31 -73.60
C SER A 257 -0.28 27.00 -72.33
N ARG A 258 0.42 28.10 -72.00
CA ARG A 258 -0.06 29.49 -71.78
C ARG A 258 -1.28 29.70 -70.87
N ASP A 259 -1.07 30.37 -69.72
CA ASP A 259 -1.39 31.79 -69.59
C ASP A 259 -0.78 32.42 -68.33
N ALA A 260 -0.57 33.74 -68.40
CA ALA A 260 0.16 34.56 -67.45
C ALA A 260 -0.74 35.14 -66.35
N SER A 261 -0.24 35.21 -65.11
CA SER A 261 -0.12 36.48 -64.36
C SER A 261 0.43 36.29 -62.93
N SER A 262 1.36 37.19 -62.56
CA SER A 262 1.64 37.72 -61.21
C SER A 262 2.10 36.78 -60.08
N GLY A 263 3.37 36.93 -59.68
CA GLY A 263 3.87 36.61 -58.31
C GLY A 263 3.37 37.61 -57.25
N PRO A 264 3.81 37.58 -55.96
CA PRO A 264 5.15 37.20 -55.46
C PRO A 264 5.10 36.34 -54.14
N PRO A 265 6.13 36.28 -53.27
CA PRO A 265 7.38 35.54 -53.41
C PRO A 265 7.68 34.53 -52.27
N ALA A 266 8.57 33.57 -52.57
CA ALA A 266 9.54 32.93 -51.66
C ALA A 266 9.04 32.36 -50.31
N ASP A 267 8.62 31.09 -50.34
CA ASP A 267 8.60 30.23 -49.16
C ASP A 267 10.01 29.69 -48.89
N SER A 268 10.55 30.10 -47.74
CA SER A 268 11.72 29.54 -47.10
C SER A 268 11.42 28.13 -46.60
N ILE A 269 12.28 27.19 -46.99
CA ILE A 269 12.40 25.85 -46.41
C ILE A 269 12.74 26.03 -44.92
N VAL A 270 11.84 25.58 -44.05
CA VAL A 270 11.98 25.60 -42.59
C VAL A 270 12.29 24.19 -42.13
N ASP A 271 13.47 24.02 -41.53
CA ASP A 271 13.86 22.86 -40.75
C ASP A 271 12.85 22.58 -39.63
N PRO A 272 12.39 21.33 -39.43
CA PRO A 272 11.48 20.97 -38.36
C PRO A 272 12.25 20.65 -37.07
N GLU A 273 13.09 21.56 -36.57
CA GLU A 273 13.64 21.43 -35.21
C GLU A 273 13.48 22.73 -34.42
N ARG A 274 12.55 22.65 -33.44
CA ARG A 274 12.34 23.57 -32.32
C ARG A 274 11.95 25.00 -32.73
N ILE A 275 10.67 25.17 -33.02
CA ILE A 275 10.00 26.49 -32.96
C ILE A 275 9.76 26.83 -31.47
N PRO A 276 10.42 27.84 -30.88
CA PRO A 276 9.92 28.41 -29.64
C PRO A 276 8.64 29.20 -29.95
N LEU A 277 7.56 28.86 -29.24
CA LEU A 277 6.21 29.43 -29.36
C LEU A 277 6.15 30.90 -28.89
N LEU A 278 6.88 31.81 -29.54
CA LEU A 278 6.80 33.25 -29.30
C LEU A 278 6.64 34.02 -30.62
N ARG A 279 5.50 33.78 -31.29
CA ARG A 279 4.99 34.72 -32.31
C ARG A 279 4.11 35.75 -31.60
N ALA A 280 4.74 36.82 -31.14
CA ALA A 280 4.08 37.96 -30.52
C ALA A 280 3.05 38.59 -31.49
N SER A 281 1.76 38.27 -31.31
CA SER A 281 0.67 39.09 -31.85
C SER A 281 0.44 40.25 -30.89
N SER A 282 1.01 41.39 -31.23
CA SER A 282 0.85 42.66 -30.52
C SER A 282 -0.60 43.14 -30.56
N GLY A 283 -1.30 43.15 -29.42
CA GLY A 283 -2.54 43.92 -29.28
C GLY A 283 -3.59 43.41 -28.28
N THR A 284 -3.48 42.18 -27.79
CA THR A 284 -4.39 41.63 -26.77
C THR A 284 -3.78 41.72 -25.37
N SER A 285 -4.48 42.41 -24.49
CA SER A 285 -4.20 42.77 -23.08
C SER A 285 -3.04 42.04 -22.38
N ASN A 286 -2.08 42.82 -21.87
CA ASN A 286 -1.01 42.34 -20.97
C ASN A 286 -1.53 41.49 -19.78
N GLN A 287 -2.78 41.71 -19.33
CA GLN A 287 -3.43 40.91 -18.29
C GLN A 287 -3.69 39.45 -18.69
N ASN A 288 -3.99 39.17 -19.96
CA ASN A 288 -4.20 37.81 -20.44
C ASN A 288 -2.86 37.06 -20.56
N LEU A 289 -1.78 37.78 -20.87
CA LEU A 289 -0.44 37.20 -20.91
C LEU A 289 0.05 36.84 -19.51
N GLU A 290 -0.16 37.71 -18.53
CA GLU A 290 0.21 37.45 -17.13
C GLU A 290 -0.55 36.23 -16.58
N ALA A 291 -1.87 36.16 -16.76
CA ALA A 291 -2.66 35.00 -16.34
C ALA A 291 -2.27 33.69 -17.06
N SER A 292 -1.91 33.77 -18.35
CA SER A 292 -1.42 32.59 -19.09
C SER A 292 -0.05 32.14 -18.61
N LEU A 293 0.81 33.07 -18.22
CA LEU A 293 2.15 32.79 -17.70
C LEU A 293 2.06 32.21 -16.29
N GLU A 294 1.20 32.77 -15.43
CA GLU A 294 0.93 32.21 -14.10
C GLU A 294 0.42 30.77 -14.19
N LEU A 295 -0.53 30.49 -15.09
CA LEU A 295 -1.03 29.13 -15.33
C LEU A 295 0.09 28.18 -15.78
N GLN A 296 0.95 28.62 -16.69
CA GLN A 296 2.08 27.81 -17.16
C GLN A 296 3.09 27.53 -16.04
N VAL A 297 3.38 28.52 -15.20
CA VAL A 297 4.26 28.34 -14.03
C VAL A 297 3.66 27.37 -13.02
N ASP A 298 2.35 27.47 -12.77
CA ASP A 298 1.65 26.53 -11.89
C ASP A 298 1.70 25.11 -12.45
N GLU A 299 1.52 24.94 -13.77
CA GLU A 299 1.64 23.64 -14.46
C GLU A 299 3.07 23.08 -14.39
N ASP A 300 4.09 23.91 -14.67
CA ASP A 300 5.50 23.52 -14.57
C ASP A 300 5.85 23.11 -13.13
N VAL A 301 5.32 23.82 -12.12
CA VAL A 301 5.53 23.51 -10.70
C VAL A 301 4.84 22.20 -10.32
N GLU A 302 3.63 21.94 -10.81
CA GLU A 302 2.94 20.66 -10.60
C GLU A 302 3.70 19.50 -11.25
N GLN A 303 4.19 19.67 -12.49
CA GLN A 303 5.02 18.69 -13.17
C GLN A 303 6.31 18.41 -12.41
N LEU A 304 7.01 19.45 -11.92
CA LEU A 304 8.21 19.29 -11.10
C LEU A 304 7.92 18.57 -9.78
N MET A 305 6.78 18.86 -9.15
CA MET A 305 6.34 18.15 -7.94
C MET A 305 6.04 16.67 -8.23
N ALA A 306 5.42 16.35 -9.36
CA ALA A 306 5.14 14.99 -9.79
C ALA A 306 6.44 14.21 -10.08
N VAL A 307 7.38 14.80 -10.82
CA VAL A 307 8.70 14.21 -11.11
C VAL A 307 9.46 13.93 -9.82
N ARG A 308 9.48 14.88 -8.88
CA ARG A 308 10.12 14.70 -7.58
C ARG A 308 9.45 13.61 -6.75
N ALA A 309 8.12 13.61 -6.67
CA ALA A 309 7.38 12.60 -5.92
C ALA A 309 7.63 11.18 -6.48
N ARG A 310 7.75 11.07 -7.80
CA ARG A 310 8.13 9.84 -8.48
C ARG A 310 9.55 9.41 -8.09
N ASP A 311 10.55 10.27 -8.22
CA ASP A 311 11.94 9.98 -7.85
C ASP A 311 12.07 9.53 -6.38
N GLU A 312 11.37 10.21 -5.47
CA GLU A 312 11.34 9.82 -4.04
C GLU A 312 10.72 8.43 -3.83
N LEU A 313 9.68 8.09 -4.60
CA LEU A 313 9.01 6.79 -4.55
C LEU A 313 9.89 5.66 -5.11
N GLU A 314 10.54 5.91 -6.26
CA GLU A 314 11.46 4.97 -6.91
C GLU A 314 12.68 4.70 -6.04
N LYS A 315 13.23 5.75 -5.44
CA LYS A 315 14.32 5.62 -4.45
C LYS A 315 13.90 4.84 -3.22
N PHE A 316 12.64 4.94 -2.80
CA PHE A 316 12.13 4.21 -1.64
C PHE A 316 11.99 2.71 -1.91
N TYR A 317 11.46 2.32 -3.07
CA TYR A 317 11.28 0.91 -3.44
C TYR A 317 12.53 0.28 -4.07
N GLY A 318 13.43 1.10 -4.59
CA GLY A 318 14.60 0.70 -5.39
C GLY A 318 14.27 0.39 -6.86
N ILE A 319 12.99 0.45 -7.25
CA ILE A 319 12.50 0.20 -8.62
C ILE A 319 11.29 1.10 -8.91
N PRO A 320 10.97 1.37 -10.19
CA PRO A 320 9.73 2.03 -10.60
C PRO A 320 8.50 1.35 -10.00
N PHE A 321 7.59 2.14 -9.41
CA PHE A 321 6.40 1.60 -8.74
C PHE A 321 5.52 0.79 -9.69
N ILE A 322 5.46 1.21 -10.96
CA ILE A 322 4.71 0.54 -12.04
C ILE A 322 5.23 -0.87 -12.37
N ARG A 323 6.51 -1.17 -12.07
CA ARG A 323 7.11 -2.49 -12.28
C ARG A 323 6.81 -3.45 -11.13
N ILE A 324 6.27 -2.97 -9.99
CA ILE A 324 5.89 -3.84 -8.88
C ILE A 324 4.64 -4.63 -9.30
N PRO A 325 4.70 -5.97 -9.34
CA PRO A 325 3.56 -6.77 -9.76
C PRO A 325 2.37 -6.59 -8.82
N VAL A 326 1.17 -6.43 -9.37
CA VAL A 326 -0.05 -6.19 -8.58
C VAL A 326 -0.34 -7.31 -7.58
N PHE A 327 0.07 -8.55 -7.86
CA PHE A 327 -0.08 -9.65 -6.91
C PHE A 327 0.63 -9.39 -5.57
N ILE A 328 1.74 -8.65 -5.57
CA ILE A 328 2.46 -8.25 -4.36
C ILE A 328 1.63 -7.27 -3.54
N ALA A 329 0.98 -6.32 -4.20
CA ALA A 329 0.05 -5.40 -3.53
C ALA A 329 -1.12 -6.17 -2.90
N CYS A 330 -1.73 -7.10 -3.64
CA CYS A 330 -2.79 -7.99 -3.13
C CYS A 330 -2.34 -8.79 -1.91
N LEU A 331 -1.16 -9.44 -1.99
CA LEU A 331 -0.59 -10.22 -0.90
C LEU A 331 -0.30 -9.34 0.33
N GLN A 332 0.23 -8.13 0.13
CA GLN A 332 0.45 -7.17 1.22
C GLN A 332 -0.86 -6.79 1.91
N ARG A 333 -1.98 -6.66 1.19
CA ARG A 333 -3.30 -6.41 1.80
C ARG A 333 -3.78 -7.59 2.64
N ALA A 334 -3.67 -8.80 2.12
CA ALA A 334 -4.03 -10.01 2.86
C ALA A 334 -3.16 -10.18 4.13
N ASN A 335 -1.86 -9.89 4.03
CA ASN A 335 -0.95 -9.94 5.18
C ASN A 335 -1.34 -8.91 6.25
N SER A 336 -1.69 -7.68 5.88
CA SER A 336 -2.15 -6.66 6.83
C SER A 336 -3.44 -7.09 7.56
N LEU A 337 -4.39 -7.71 6.85
CA LEU A 337 -5.58 -8.34 7.46
C LEU A 337 -5.20 -9.40 8.49
N LEU A 338 -4.43 -10.41 8.08
CA LEU A 338 -4.04 -11.54 8.94
C LEU A 338 -3.23 -11.08 10.15
N PHE A 339 -2.31 -10.14 9.95
CA PHE A 339 -1.45 -9.62 10.99
C PHE A 339 -2.22 -8.79 12.03
N SER A 340 -3.11 -7.89 11.57
CA SER A 340 -3.98 -7.12 12.45
C SER A 340 -4.87 -8.05 13.28
N LEU A 341 -5.42 -9.08 12.64
CA LEU A 341 -6.25 -10.12 13.27
C LEU A 341 -5.46 -10.88 14.34
N GLY A 342 -4.31 -11.44 13.98
CA GLY A 342 -3.44 -12.17 14.90
C GLY A 342 -3.00 -11.35 16.10
N ILE A 343 -2.51 -10.13 15.88
CA ILE A 343 -2.10 -9.26 17.00
C ILE A 343 -3.26 -8.92 17.92
N THR A 344 -4.44 -8.61 17.37
CA THR A 344 -5.60 -8.24 18.20
C THR A 344 -6.07 -9.44 19.03
N LEU A 345 -6.05 -10.65 18.47
CA LEU A 345 -6.34 -11.89 19.21
C LEU A 345 -5.32 -12.15 20.32
N LEU A 346 -4.02 -11.98 20.04
CA LEU A 346 -2.96 -12.14 21.03
C LEU A 346 -3.11 -11.13 22.19
N LEU A 347 -3.28 -9.85 21.87
CA LEU A 347 -3.46 -8.78 22.87
C LEU A 347 -4.71 -9.01 23.72
N SER A 348 -5.81 -9.39 23.09
CA SER A 348 -7.09 -9.58 23.79
C SER A 348 -7.09 -10.80 24.69
N SER A 349 -6.55 -11.94 24.25
CA SER A 349 -6.42 -13.12 25.12
C SER A 349 -5.54 -12.78 26.34
N ALA A 350 -4.39 -12.13 26.12
CA ALA A 350 -3.50 -11.73 27.21
C ALA A 350 -4.14 -10.71 28.17
N TYR A 351 -4.96 -9.79 27.65
CA TYR A 351 -5.70 -8.83 28.45
C TYR A 351 -6.80 -9.49 29.28
N LEU A 352 -7.60 -10.38 28.68
CA LEU A 352 -8.70 -11.06 29.36
C LEU A 352 -8.22 -12.01 30.46
N GLN A 353 -7.02 -12.57 30.34
CA GLN A 353 -6.38 -13.38 31.39
C GLN A 353 -5.78 -12.54 32.54
N SER A 354 -5.61 -11.22 32.36
CA SER A 354 -4.97 -10.35 33.35
C SER A 354 -5.88 -10.04 34.55
N SER A 355 -5.27 -9.70 35.70
CA SER A 355 -6.01 -9.36 36.92
C SER A 355 -6.80 -8.05 36.78
N LEU A 356 -6.43 -7.18 35.83
CA LEU A 356 -7.07 -5.89 35.57
C LEU A 356 -8.57 -6.01 35.27
N VAL A 357 -9.00 -7.14 34.71
CA VAL A 357 -10.41 -7.44 34.43
C VAL A 357 -11.18 -7.84 35.69
N SER A 358 -10.52 -8.42 36.69
CA SER A 358 -11.18 -8.93 37.89
C SER A 358 -11.56 -7.82 38.88
N ASP A 359 -10.73 -6.77 38.98
CA ASP A 359 -10.96 -5.68 39.94
C ASP A 359 -12.19 -4.82 39.58
N SER A 360 -12.56 -4.73 38.29
CA SER A 360 -13.74 -3.95 37.87
C SER A 360 -15.07 -4.60 38.27
N ASN A 361 -15.12 -5.93 38.36
CA ASN A 361 -16.37 -6.65 38.61
C ASN A 361 -16.70 -6.79 40.10
N SER A 362 -15.75 -6.55 41.02
CA SER A 362 -15.97 -6.71 42.46
C SER A 362 -16.83 -5.60 43.09
N THR A 363 -17.00 -4.46 42.41
CA THR A 363 -17.68 -3.28 42.99
C THR A 363 -19.07 -3.00 42.41
N ALA A 364 -19.41 -3.60 41.26
CA ALA A 364 -20.73 -3.49 40.68
C ALA A 364 -21.58 -4.70 41.09
N HIS A 365 -22.77 -4.46 41.64
CA HIS A 365 -23.77 -5.51 41.85
C HIS A 365 -23.91 -6.37 40.59
N PRO A 366 -23.97 -7.71 40.69
CA PRO A 366 -24.03 -8.60 39.55
C PRO A 366 -25.34 -8.38 38.80
N VAL A 367 -25.33 -7.46 37.85
CA VAL A 367 -26.30 -7.44 36.78
C VAL A 367 -25.90 -8.61 35.90
N ASN A 368 -26.36 -9.80 36.28
CA ASN A 368 -26.20 -10.99 35.45
C ASN A 368 -26.71 -10.63 34.06
N PRO A 369 -25.87 -10.67 33.01
CA PRO A 369 -26.37 -10.52 31.66
C PRO A 369 -27.48 -11.55 31.47
N VAL A 370 -28.67 -11.08 31.09
CA VAL A 370 -29.84 -11.93 30.89
C VAL A 370 -29.59 -12.71 29.60
N TYR A 371 -28.92 -13.85 29.72
CA TYR A 371 -28.82 -14.81 28.64
C TYR A 371 -30.20 -15.44 28.45
N VAL A 372 -30.87 -15.10 27.36
CA VAL A 372 -32.09 -15.81 26.95
C VAL A 372 -31.64 -17.13 26.35
N ILE A 373 -31.76 -18.20 27.13
CA ILE A 373 -31.59 -19.56 26.61
C ILE A 373 -32.76 -19.82 25.67
N ASN A 374 -32.52 -19.76 24.36
CA ASN A 374 -33.53 -20.08 23.36
C ASN A 374 -33.90 -21.56 23.50
N SER A 375 -35.11 -21.82 23.98
CA SER A 375 -35.64 -23.18 24.22
C SER A 375 -36.09 -23.90 22.94
N ASP A 376 -35.97 -23.25 21.77
CA ASP A 376 -36.46 -23.75 20.49
C ASP A 376 -35.47 -24.64 19.72
N SER A 377 -34.36 -25.07 20.32
CA SER A 377 -33.49 -26.09 19.72
C SER A 377 -34.14 -27.47 19.86
N PRO A 378 -34.49 -28.18 18.77
CA PRO A 378 -35.25 -29.44 18.81
C PRO A 378 -34.45 -30.65 19.33
N TYR A 379 -33.23 -30.45 19.84
CA TYR A 379 -32.51 -31.47 20.60
C TYR A 379 -32.97 -31.42 22.06
N ILE A 380 -34.10 -32.08 22.30
CA ILE A 380 -34.67 -32.33 23.63
C ILE A 380 -33.63 -33.11 24.45
N LEU A 381 -32.83 -32.40 25.24
CA LEU A 381 -32.26 -32.98 26.45
C LEU A 381 -33.43 -33.24 27.41
N PRO A 382 -33.59 -34.47 27.93
CA PRO A 382 -34.73 -34.81 28.76
C PRO A 382 -34.76 -33.91 30.01
N LEU A 383 -35.95 -33.38 30.31
CA LEU A 383 -36.26 -32.58 31.51
C LEU A 383 -35.80 -33.26 32.82
N GLU A 384 -35.51 -34.56 32.80
CA GLU A 384 -34.98 -35.31 33.93
C GLU A 384 -33.56 -34.89 34.38
N THR A 385 -32.70 -34.34 33.50
CA THR A 385 -31.40 -33.78 33.93
C THR A 385 -31.53 -32.41 34.57
N PHE A 386 -32.63 -31.69 34.32
CA PHE A 386 -32.87 -30.39 34.93
C PHE A 386 -33.39 -30.51 36.36
N ILE A 387 -34.15 -31.57 36.67
CA ILE A 387 -34.67 -31.82 38.02
C ILE A 387 -33.62 -32.50 38.93
N SER A 388 -32.61 -33.19 38.37
CA SER A 388 -31.51 -33.74 39.17
C SER A 388 -30.54 -32.68 39.73
N ASN A 389 -30.54 -31.45 39.19
CA ASN A 389 -29.65 -30.36 39.64
C ASN A 389 -30.25 -29.50 40.78
N THR A 390 -31.46 -29.81 41.25
CA THR A 390 -32.03 -29.16 42.45
C THR A 390 -31.75 -29.90 43.76
N TRP A 391 -30.90 -30.93 43.76
CA TRP A 391 -30.52 -31.66 44.97
C TRP A 391 -29.34 -30.99 45.70
N PRO A 392 -29.48 -30.58 46.96
CA PRO A 392 -28.50 -29.74 47.63
C PRO A 392 -27.18 -30.45 48.04
N TRP A 393 -27.02 -31.75 47.74
CA TRP A 393 -25.98 -32.61 48.34
C TRP A 393 -25.14 -33.36 47.29
N SER A 394 -24.90 -32.80 46.10
CA SER A 394 -23.90 -33.34 45.17
C SER A 394 -22.48 -32.98 45.67
N PRO A 395 -21.61 -33.95 46.06
CA PRO A 395 -20.29 -33.69 46.64
C PRO A 395 -19.21 -33.38 45.60
N THR A 396 -19.59 -32.90 44.42
CA THR A 396 -18.69 -32.23 43.48
C THR A 396 -19.13 -30.79 43.35
N GLN A 397 -19.08 -30.06 44.48
CA GLN A 397 -18.69 -28.67 44.39
C GLN A 397 -17.29 -28.68 43.80
N LEU A 398 -17.22 -28.55 42.47
CA LEU A 398 -16.11 -27.88 41.82
C LEU A 398 -16.02 -26.53 42.53
N LEU A 399 -15.27 -26.50 43.64
CA LEU A 399 -14.76 -25.29 44.23
C LEU A 399 -14.24 -24.51 43.03
N PRO A 400 -14.73 -23.28 42.78
CA PRO A 400 -14.17 -22.46 41.72
C PRO A 400 -12.68 -22.46 42.03
N ALA A 401 -11.89 -23.11 41.17
CA ALA A 401 -10.46 -23.08 41.32
C ALA A 401 -10.18 -21.59 41.32
N GLN A 402 -9.74 -21.09 42.48
CA GLN A 402 -9.53 -19.67 42.69
C GLN A 402 -8.27 -19.37 41.88
N ASN A 403 -8.45 -19.31 40.57
CA ASN A 403 -7.38 -19.30 39.61
C ASN A 403 -6.80 -17.90 39.77
N VAL A 404 -5.66 -17.83 40.44
CA VAL A 404 -5.00 -16.59 40.77
C VAL A 404 -4.64 -15.94 39.43
N LYS A 405 -5.49 -15.01 38.97
CA LYS A 405 -5.27 -14.29 37.72
C LYS A 405 -3.94 -13.57 37.84
N SER A 406 -3.01 -13.93 36.96
CA SER A 406 -1.68 -13.35 36.92
C SER A 406 -1.61 -12.30 35.82
N ASN A 407 -0.85 -11.22 36.04
CA ASN A 407 -0.54 -10.24 34.99
C ASN A 407 0.62 -10.68 34.08
N GLN A 408 1.18 -11.87 34.33
CA GLN A 408 2.26 -12.45 33.55
C GLN A 408 1.99 -12.58 32.04
N PRO A 409 0.82 -13.09 31.56
CA PRO A 409 0.58 -13.19 30.12
C PRO A 409 0.60 -11.83 29.44
N LEU A 410 -0.03 -10.80 30.02
CA LEU A 410 -0.01 -9.44 29.48
C LEU A 410 1.40 -8.84 29.47
N ALA A 411 2.16 -9.03 30.56
CA ALA A 411 3.53 -8.53 30.69
C ALA A 411 4.51 -9.15 29.67
N ILE A 412 4.23 -10.36 29.18
CA ILE A 412 5.06 -11.04 28.18
C ILE A 412 4.58 -10.73 26.75
N VAL A 413 3.26 -10.82 26.50
CA VAL A 413 2.70 -10.71 25.14
C VAL A 413 2.81 -9.30 24.59
N VAL A 414 2.57 -8.25 25.39
CA VAL A 414 2.64 -6.85 24.92
C VAL A 414 4.03 -6.47 24.40
N PRO A 415 5.15 -6.67 25.13
CA PRO A 415 6.46 -6.34 24.61
C PRO A 415 6.86 -7.24 23.42
N LEU A 416 6.48 -8.52 23.43
CA LEU A 416 6.72 -9.42 22.29
C LEU A 416 6.07 -8.88 21.01
N VAL A 417 4.78 -8.55 21.09
CA VAL A 417 4.03 -7.98 19.96
C VAL A 417 4.62 -6.63 19.54
N CYS A 418 5.02 -5.79 20.51
CA CYS A 418 5.68 -4.51 20.22
C CYS A 418 7.00 -4.70 19.46
N ILE A 419 7.81 -5.68 19.84
CA ILE A 419 9.06 -6.01 19.14
C ILE A 419 8.75 -6.50 17.73
N VAL A 420 7.80 -7.41 17.54
CA VAL A 420 7.41 -7.92 16.22
C VAL A 420 6.90 -6.78 15.33
N GLN A 421 6.03 -5.91 15.85
CA GLN A 421 5.52 -4.73 15.12
C GLN A 421 6.65 -3.79 14.73
N LEU A 422 7.61 -3.55 15.64
CA LEU A 422 8.74 -2.67 15.40
C LEU A 422 9.67 -3.26 14.34
N LEU A 423 9.96 -4.55 14.39
CA LEU A 423 10.79 -5.24 13.39
C LEU A 423 10.15 -5.16 12.00
N LEU A 424 8.85 -5.41 11.88
CA LEU A 424 8.12 -5.25 10.61
C LEU A 424 8.08 -3.79 10.14
N SER A 425 7.92 -2.83 11.05
CA SER A 425 7.93 -1.40 10.70
C SER A 425 9.31 -0.94 10.22
N LEU A 426 10.39 -1.48 10.82
CA LEU A 426 11.76 -1.23 10.36
C LEU A 426 12.06 -1.93 9.04
N LEU A 427 11.50 -3.12 8.81
CA LEU A 427 11.64 -3.84 7.54
C LEU A 427 11.00 -3.06 6.38
N HIS A 428 9.88 -2.37 6.63
CA HIS A 428 9.25 -1.47 5.67
C HIS A 428 9.85 -0.06 5.63
N SER A 429 10.87 0.23 6.43
CA SER A 429 11.55 1.53 6.41
C SER A 429 12.44 1.68 5.18
N GLN A 430 12.68 2.93 4.77
CA GLN A 430 13.49 3.30 3.60
C GLN A 430 14.94 2.76 3.67
N LEU A 431 15.39 2.34 4.85
CA LEU A 431 16.73 1.80 5.07
C LEU A 431 16.91 0.36 4.58
N VAL A 432 15.85 -0.45 4.68
CA VAL A 432 15.92 -1.91 4.46
C VAL A 432 15.25 -2.30 3.16
N LEU A 433 14.12 -1.66 2.83
CA LEU A 433 13.33 -1.99 1.65
C LEU A 433 14.13 -1.98 0.33
N PRO A 434 14.94 -0.95 0.00
CA PRO A 434 15.67 -0.92 -1.27
C PRO A 434 16.82 -1.96 -1.32
N LYS A 435 17.27 -2.47 -0.16
CA LYS A 435 18.34 -3.48 -0.10
C LYS A 435 17.80 -4.91 -0.14
N ALA A 436 16.66 -5.16 0.50
CA ALA A 436 16.08 -6.49 0.59
C ALA A 436 15.18 -6.83 -0.61
N GLY A 437 14.67 -5.79 -1.29
CA GLY A 437 13.67 -5.92 -2.35
C GLY A 437 12.26 -6.08 -1.80
N VAL A 438 11.29 -5.53 -2.52
CA VAL A 438 9.87 -5.50 -2.12
C VAL A 438 9.30 -6.91 -1.93
N HIS A 439 9.64 -7.83 -2.85
CA HIS A 439 9.17 -9.22 -2.82
C HIS A 439 9.56 -9.92 -1.52
N THR A 440 10.85 -9.90 -1.16
CA THR A 440 11.39 -10.54 0.05
C THR A 440 10.70 -10.02 1.29
N VAL A 441 10.54 -8.69 1.39
CA VAL A 441 9.88 -8.04 2.53
C VAL A 441 8.42 -8.47 2.66
N VAL A 442 7.69 -8.56 1.55
CA VAL A 442 6.28 -9.00 1.56
C VAL A 442 6.15 -10.48 1.93
N TYR A 443 7.05 -11.35 1.48
CA TYR A 443 7.05 -12.76 1.87
C TYR A 443 7.38 -12.97 3.36
N ILE A 444 8.39 -12.26 3.89
CA ILE A 444 8.70 -12.28 5.33
C ILE A 444 7.50 -11.78 6.13
N GLY A 445 6.89 -10.65 5.70
CA GLY A 445 5.68 -10.12 6.32
C GLY A 445 4.53 -11.14 6.30
N SER A 446 4.39 -11.90 5.21
CA SER A 446 3.38 -12.96 5.11
C SER A 446 3.60 -14.06 6.14
N LEU A 447 4.82 -14.58 6.26
CA LEU A 447 5.16 -15.60 7.26
C LEU A 447 4.89 -15.13 8.69
N VAL A 448 5.30 -13.89 9.02
CA VAL A 448 5.06 -13.32 10.35
C VAL A 448 3.57 -13.10 10.60
N SER A 449 2.82 -12.63 9.60
CA SER A 449 1.37 -12.43 9.71
C SER A 449 0.61 -13.73 9.95
N LEU A 450 0.99 -14.80 9.25
CA LEU A 450 0.41 -16.12 9.39
C LEU A 450 0.74 -16.71 10.77
N GLY A 451 2.00 -16.59 11.21
CA GLY A 451 2.42 -17.02 12.53
C GLY A 451 1.68 -16.30 13.65
N ALA A 452 1.52 -14.98 13.56
CA ALA A 452 0.75 -14.18 14.51
C ALA A 452 -0.74 -14.57 14.52
N PHE A 453 -1.32 -14.85 13.35
CA PHE A 453 -2.70 -15.29 13.21
C PHE A 453 -2.96 -16.63 13.91
N PHE A 454 -2.15 -17.65 13.62
CA PHE A 454 -2.29 -18.96 14.24
C PHE A 454 -1.93 -18.96 15.73
N ALA A 455 -0.93 -18.18 16.16
CA ALA A 455 -0.64 -18.00 17.58
C ALA A 455 -1.82 -17.33 18.30
N GLY A 456 -2.47 -16.36 17.67
CA GLY A 456 -3.72 -15.76 18.13
C GLY A 456 -4.82 -16.79 18.29
N LEU A 457 -5.11 -17.59 17.25
CA LEU A 457 -6.11 -18.66 17.31
C LEU A 457 -5.82 -19.68 18.41
N GLY A 458 -4.56 -20.09 18.57
CA GLY A 458 -4.15 -21.03 19.61
C GLY A 458 -4.38 -20.50 21.03
N LEU A 459 -4.15 -19.20 21.28
CA LEU A 459 -4.42 -18.56 22.58
C LEU A 459 -5.92 -18.43 22.90
N TRP A 460 -6.79 -18.63 21.91
CA TRP A 460 -8.25 -18.69 22.07
C TRP A 460 -8.78 -20.13 22.01
N ASP A 461 -7.88 -21.12 22.05
CA ASP A 461 -8.21 -22.55 21.99
C ASP A 461 -8.98 -22.93 20.70
N ALA A 462 -8.87 -22.14 19.64
CA ALA A 462 -9.61 -22.33 18.38
C ALA A 462 -8.97 -23.41 17.47
N LEU A 463 -7.82 -23.95 17.88
CA LEU A 463 -7.07 -24.97 17.15
C LEU A 463 -7.14 -26.36 17.79
N SER A 464 -7.78 -26.50 18.97
CA SER A 464 -8.04 -27.80 19.61
C SER A 464 -9.34 -28.41 19.11
#